data_AF-A0A7X7UN94-F1
#
_entry.id   AF-A0A7X7UN94-F1
#
_cell.length_a   1.000
_cell.length_b   1.000
_cell.length_c   1.000
_cell.angle_alpha   90.00
_cell.angle_beta   90.00
_cell.angle_gamma   90.00
#
_symmetry.space_group_name_H-M   'P 1'
#
loop_
_entity.id
_entity.type
_entity.pdbx_description
1 polymer ?
#
loop_
_entity_poly.entity_id
_entity_poly.type
_entity_poly.pdbx_seq_one_letter_code
_entity_poly.pdbx_strand_id
1 'polypeptide(L)'
;MPFEKRNETYWKNKFISYLHDPFDKVMELKGHENRAKEIIKKFGEQVPNRDADIWKIADGIASGFERGTFPGYSEDSTKNGFIDFAKDPVITHPIQGRHIKIDTNQLRLFAKTCG
;
A
#
# COMPACT_ATOMS: atom_id res chain seq x y z
N MET A 1 -1.69 -8.95 -32.70
CA MET A 1 -1.36 -9.93 -31.64
C MET A 1 -2.67 -10.52 -31.14
N PRO A 2 -2.92 -11.84 -31.28
CA PRO A 2 -4.14 -12.44 -30.74
C PRO A 2 -4.11 -12.36 -29.21
N PHE A 3 -5.19 -11.89 -28.59
CA PHE A 3 -5.32 -11.86 -27.14
C PHE A 3 -5.44 -13.29 -26.63
N GLU A 4 -4.46 -13.71 -25.84
CA GLU A 4 -4.46 -15.02 -25.20
C GLU A 4 -5.58 -15.08 -24.15
N LYS A 5 -6.35 -16.17 -24.16
CA LYS A 5 -7.48 -16.34 -23.25
C LYS A 5 -6.94 -16.47 -21.81
N ARG A 6 -7.32 -15.53 -20.95
CA ARG A 6 -6.88 -15.51 -19.55
C ARG A 6 -7.40 -16.74 -18.81
N ASN A 7 -6.51 -17.42 -18.10
CA ASN A 7 -6.82 -18.57 -17.26
C ASN A 7 -7.03 -18.15 -15.79
N GLU A 8 -7.45 -19.10 -14.95
CA GLU A 8 -7.68 -18.85 -13.52
C GLU A 8 -6.41 -18.36 -12.80
N THR A 9 -5.25 -18.94 -13.12
CA THR A 9 -3.95 -18.53 -12.56
C THR A 9 -3.64 -17.05 -12.84
N TYR A 10 -3.93 -16.56 -14.04
CA TYR A 10 -3.76 -15.14 -14.37
C TYR A 10 -4.58 -14.25 -13.43
N TRP A 11 -5.84 -14.60 -13.19
CA TRP A 11 -6.71 -13.81 -12.32
C TRP A 11 -6.32 -13.90 -10.86
N LYS A 12 -5.89 -15.08 -10.37
CA LYS A 12 -5.35 -15.24 -9.03
C LYS A 12 -4.10 -14.39 -8.82
N ASN A 13 -3.14 -14.47 -9.73
CA ASN A 13 -1.92 -13.67 -9.63
C ASN A 13 -2.25 -12.17 -9.68
N LYS A 14 -3.17 -11.74 -10.55
CA LYS A 14 -3.61 -10.34 -10.60
C LYS A 14 -4.29 -9.91 -9.30
N PHE A 15 -5.09 -10.76 -8.68
CA PHE A 15 -5.75 -10.48 -7.41
C PHE A 15 -4.73 -10.32 -6.28
N ILE A 16 -3.78 -11.26 -6.15
CA ILE A 16 -2.73 -11.21 -5.13
C ILE A 16 -1.83 -9.98 -5.35
N SER A 17 -1.44 -9.69 -6.59
CA SER A 17 -0.69 -8.47 -6.92
C SER A 17 -1.48 -7.19 -6.69
N TYR A 18 -2.80 -7.18 -6.86
CA TYR A 18 -3.61 -5.99 -6.59
C TYR A 18 -3.69 -5.69 -5.09
N LEU A 19 -3.76 -6.73 -4.26
CA LEU A 19 -3.85 -6.63 -2.79
C LEU A 19 -2.49 -6.72 -2.08
N HIS A 20 -1.37 -6.63 -2.81
CA HIS A 20 -0.03 -6.63 -2.21
C HIS A 20 0.12 -5.52 -1.15
N ASP A 21 -0.54 -4.39 -1.41
CA ASP A 21 -0.73 -3.30 -0.47
C ASP A 21 -2.13 -3.36 0.13
N PRO A 22 -2.26 -3.33 1.46
CA PRO A 22 -3.56 -3.30 2.09
C PRO A 22 -4.17 -1.88 2.00
N PHE A 23 -5.49 -1.79 2.04
CA PHE A 23 -6.23 -0.52 1.95
C PHE A 23 -5.87 0.47 3.08
N ASP A 24 -5.36 -0.04 4.20
CA ASP A 24 -4.94 0.70 5.37
C ASP A 24 -3.42 0.96 5.41
N LYS A 25 -2.69 0.76 4.29
CA LYS A 25 -1.25 1.09 4.16
C LYS A 25 -0.96 2.54 4.53
N VAL A 26 -1.83 3.45 4.11
CA VAL A 26 -1.69 4.90 4.35
C VAL A 26 -1.79 5.21 5.85
N MET A 27 -2.59 4.45 6.60
CA MET A 27 -2.79 4.65 8.04
C MET A 27 -1.63 4.08 8.87
N GLU A 28 -1.07 2.94 8.46
CA GLU A 28 0.06 2.32 9.12
C GLU A 28 1.02 1.69 8.11
N LEU A 29 2.06 2.41 7.72
CA LEU A 29 3.01 1.89 6.75
C LEU A 29 3.86 0.75 7.33
N LYS A 30 4.00 0.63 8.66
CA LYS A 30 4.78 -0.46 9.27
C LYS A 30 4.00 -1.78 9.21
N GLY A 31 4.65 -2.85 8.78
CA GLY A 31 4.05 -4.19 8.78
C GLY A 31 2.87 -4.39 7.80
N HIS A 32 2.66 -3.48 6.87
CA HIS A 32 1.58 -3.55 5.87
C HIS A 32 1.63 -4.83 5.03
N GLU A 33 2.82 -5.34 4.70
CA GLU A 33 2.99 -6.62 4.00
C GLU A 33 2.38 -7.81 4.75
N ASN A 34 2.50 -7.84 6.08
CA ASN A 34 1.90 -8.91 6.89
C ASN A 34 0.37 -8.78 6.92
N ARG A 35 -0.15 -7.56 6.97
CA ARG A 35 -1.60 -7.31 6.90
C ARG A 35 -2.17 -7.68 5.53
N ALA A 36 -1.46 -7.35 4.44
CA ALA A 36 -1.82 -7.80 3.09
C ALA A 36 -1.90 -9.33 3.00
N LYS A 37 -0.90 -10.05 3.55
CA LYS A 37 -0.93 -11.52 3.62
C LYS A 37 -2.14 -12.05 4.37
N GLU A 38 -2.49 -11.46 5.50
CA GLU A 38 -3.69 -11.86 6.28
C GLU A 38 -4.99 -11.59 5.51
N ILE A 39 -5.09 -10.45 4.80
CA ILE A 39 -6.25 -10.14 3.96
C ILE A 39 -6.37 -11.17 2.82
N ILE A 40 -5.29 -11.42 2.08
CA ILE A 40 -5.26 -12.37 0.96
C ILE A 40 -5.63 -13.79 1.44
N LYS A 41 -5.13 -14.19 2.62
CA LYS A 41 -5.46 -15.47 3.26
C LYS A 41 -6.94 -15.62 3.57
N LYS A 42 -7.65 -14.55 3.95
CA LYS A 42 -9.11 -14.59 4.16
C LYS A 42 -9.88 -14.88 2.87
N PHE A 43 -9.31 -14.60 1.71
CA PHE A 43 -9.88 -14.97 0.40
C PHE A 43 -9.48 -16.37 -0.07
N GLY A 44 -8.76 -17.13 0.74
CA GLY A 44 -8.33 -18.50 0.41
C GLY A 44 -7.07 -18.58 -0.46
N GLU A 45 -6.42 -17.45 -0.73
CA GLU A 45 -5.20 -17.39 -1.52
C GLU A 45 -3.96 -17.25 -0.62
N GLN A 46 -2.78 -17.57 -1.15
CA GLN A 46 -1.51 -17.39 -0.45
C GLN A 46 -0.55 -16.61 -1.33
N VAL A 47 0.19 -15.69 -0.73
CA VAL A 47 1.26 -14.96 -1.42
C VAL A 47 2.38 -15.95 -1.74
N PRO A 48 2.70 -16.21 -3.02
CA PRO A 48 3.79 -17.09 -3.37
C PRO A 48 5.12 -16.47 -2.92
N ASN A 49 6.00 -17.27 -2.29
CA ASN A 49 7.30 -16.79 -1.80
C ASN A 49 8.17 -16.14 -2.91
N ARG A 50 7.97 -16.53 -4.17
CA ARG A 50 8.67 -15.97 -5.35
C ARG A 50 8.25 -14.54 -5.68
N ASP A 51 7.03 -14.13 -5.30
CA ASP A 51 6.44 -12.87 -5.73
C ASP A 51 6.82 -11.70 -4.81
N ALA A 52 7.35 -11.98 -3.61
CA ALA A 52 7.81 -10.96 -2.68
C ALA A 52 8.93 -10.07 -3.29
N ASP A 53 9.86 -10.69 -4.02
CA ASP A 53 10.93 -9.96 -4.70
C ASP A 53 10.41 -9.16 -5.90
N ILE A 54 9.42 -9.70 -6.61
CA ILE A 54 8.78 -9.02 -7.75
C ILE A 54 8.03 -7.77 -7.27
N TRP A 55 7.32 -7.86 -6.14
CA TRP A 55 6.60 -6.73 -5.57
C TRP A 55 7.55 -5.63 -5.13
N LYS A 56 8.66 -6.00 -4.48
CA LYS A 56 9.69 -5.03 -4.09
C LYS A 56 10.29 -4.30 -5.29
N ILE A 57 10.51 -5.00 -6.40
CA ILE A 57 10.99 -4.39 -7.65
C ILE A 57 9.91 -3.48 -8.25
N ALA A 58 8.66 -3.93 -8.30
CA ALA A 58 7.54 -3.15 -8.83
C ALA A 58 7.32 -1.86 -8.03
N ASP A 59 7.32 -1.94 -6.70
CA ASP A 59 7.24 -0.80 -5.78
C ASP A 59 8.43 0.15 -5.96
N GLY A 60 9.63 -0.40 -6.16
CA GLY A 60 10.83 0.39 -6.45
C GLY A 60 10.71 1.18 -7.76
N ILE A 61 10.18 0.56 -8.81
CA ILE A 61 9.94 1.21 -10.11
C ILE A 61 8.83 2.26 -9.99
N ALA A 62 7.72 1.95 -9.32
CA ALA A 62 6.60 2.86 -9.12
C ALA A 62 7.01 4.09 -8.27
N SER A 63 7.65 3.84 -7.13
CA SER A 63 8.16 4.90 -6.24
C SER A 63 9.25 5.73 -6.91
N GLY A 64 10.16 5.09 -7.66
CA GLY A 64 11.23 5.77 -8.39
C GLY A 64 10.73 6.66 -9.54
N PHE A 65 9.53 6.41 -10.06
CA PHE A 65 8.89 7.26 -11.07
C PHE A 65 8.23 8.50 -10.43
N GLU A 66 7.72 8.38 -9.21
CA GLU A 66 6.98 9.44 -8.51
C GLU A 66 7.87 10.31 -7.61
N ARG A 67 9.03 9.81 -7.17
CA ARG A 67 9.86 10.45 -6.15
C ARG A 67 11.30 10.61 -6.64
N GLY A 68 11.84 11.82 -6.52
CA GLY A 68 13.29 12.00 -6.36
C GLY A 68 13.78 11.28 -5.11
N THR A 69 15.09 11.09 -4.93
CA THR A 69 15.66 10.33 -3.81
C THR A 69 15.31 10.94 -2.45
N PHE A 70 14.23 10.49 -1.81
CA PHE A 70 13.88 10.86 -0.43
C PHE A 70 14.50 9.87 0.55
N PRO A 71 14.93 10.33 1.73
CA PRO A 71 15.37 9.42 2.78
C PRO A 71 14.21 8.50 3.21
N GLY A 72 14.54 7.24 3.50
CA GLY A 72 13.57 6.27 4.02
C GLY A 72 13.13 6.59 5.44
N TYR A 73 12.48 5.61 6.08
CA TYR A 73 12.20 5.69 7.51
C TYR A 73 13.52 5.69 8.31
N SER A 74 13.65 6.62 9.26
CA SER A 74 14.75 6.66 10.22
C SER A 74 14.22 7.04 11.60
N GLU A 75 14.80 6.47 12.66
CA GLU A 75 14.53 6.90 14.04
C GLU A 75 15.15 8.29 14.32
N ASP A 76 16.14 8.68 13.51
CA ASP A 76 16.71 10.03 13.52
C ASP A 76 15.77 10.99 12.79
N SER A 77 15.12 11.87 13.55
CA SER A 77 14.18 12.88 13.04
C SER A 77 14.76 13.79 11.94
N THR A 78 16.08 13.94 11.85
CA THR A 78 16.74 14.75 10.82
C THR A 78 16.93 14.02 9.49
N LYS A 79 16.72 12.70 9.46
CA LYS A 79 16.89 11.81 8.30
C LYS A 79 15.63 11.00 8.00
N ASN A 80 14.49 11.40 8.56
CA ASN A 80 13.26 10.66 8.43
C ASN A 80 12.38 11.25 7.33
N GLY A 81 12.27 10.57 6.17
CA GLY A 81 11.32 10.94 5.12
C GLY A 81 9.94 10.29 5.30
N PHE A 82 9.70 9.66 6.44
CA PHE A 82 8.42 9.03 6.77
C PHE A 82 7.34 10.08 7.05
N ILE A 83 6.19 9.92 6.38
CA ILE A 83 5.01 10.75 6.60
C ILE A 83 4.04 9.95 7.48
N ASP A 84 3.66 10.52 8.61
CA ASP A 84 2.63 9.97 9.48
C ASP A 84 1.26 10.57 9.09
N PHE A 85 0.58 9.91 8.16
CA PHE A 85 -0.73 10.33 7.68
C PHE A 85 -1.78 10.32 8.80
N ALA A 86 -1.64 9.45 9.82
CA ALA A 86 -2.59 9.42 10.93
C ALA A 86 -2.51 10.69 11.81
N LYS A 87 -1.34 11.36 11.83
CA LYS A 87 -1.15 12.66 12.51
C LYS A 87 -1.61 13.84 11.68
N ASP A 88 -1.31 13.85 10.38
CA ASP A 88 -1.73 14.93 9.47
C ASP A 88 -2.27 14.37 8.14
N PRO A 89 -3.55 13.95 8.11
CA PRO A 89 -4.16 13.23 6.99
C PRO A 89 -4.57 14.19 5.88
N VAL A 90 -3.59 14.65 5.11
CA VAL A 90 -3.81 15.59 4.00
C VAL A 90 -3.67 14.87 2.66
N ILE A 91 -4.70 14.99 1.82
CA ILE A 91 -4.64 14.61 0.41
C ILE A 91 -4.47 15.87 -0.42
N THR A 92 -3.44 15.89 -1.26
CA THR A 92 -3.19 16.98 -2.19
C THR A 92 -3.73 16.63 -3.57
N HIS A 93 -4.56 17.49 -4.14
CA HIS A 93 -5.04 17.34 -5.50
C HIS A 93 -3.88 17.46 -6.48
N PRO A 94 -3.65 16.48 -7.38
CA PRO A 94 -2.42 16.40 -8.19
C PRO A 94 -2.25 17.57 -9.17
N ILE A 95 -3.36 18.09 -9.73
CA ILE A 95 -3.33 19.20 -10.70
C ILE A 95 -3.37 20.58 -10.03
N GLN A 96 -4.29 20.79 -9.08
CA GLN A 96 -4.56 22.11 -8.50
C GLN A 96 -3.71 22.42 -7.26
N GLY A 97 -3.01 21.43 -6.69
CA GLY A 97 -2.26 21.59 -5.44
C GLY A 97 -3.12 21.88 -4.20
N ARG A 98 -4.44 21.81 -4.32
CA ARG A 98 -5.36 22.04 -3.19
C ARG A 98 -5.31 20.89 -2.19
N HIS A 99 -5.46 21.22 -0.92
CA HIS A 99 -5.41 20.25 0.17
C HIS A 99 -6.81 19.90 0.67
N ILE A 100 -7.07 18.61 0.82
CA ILE A 100 -8.24 18.07 1.53
C ILE A 100 -7.72 17.44 2.81
N LYS A 101 -8.11 17.99 3.95
CA LYS A 101 -7.81 17.40 5.25
C LYS A 101 -8.92 16.42 5.62
N ILE A 102 -8.56 15.17 5.89
CA ILE A 102 -9.51 14.14 6.29
C ILE A 102 -9.69 14.20 7.80
N ASP A 103 -10.94 14.20 8.27
CA ASP A 103 -11.21 13.98 9.69
C ASP A 103 -11.09 12.49 10.02
N THR A 104 -9.93 12.10 10.58
CA THR A 104 -9.66 10.71 10.96
C THR A 104 -10.35 10.29 12.25
N ASN A 105 -11.04 11.20 12.96
CA ASN A 105 -11.81 10.83 14.16
C ASN A 105 -12.95 9.85 13.82
N GLN A 106 -13.53 9.95 12.63
CA GLN A 106 -14.55 8.98 12.18
C GLN A 106 -13.96 7.63 11.79
N LEU A 107 -12.70 7.59 11.34
CA LEU A 107 -12.00 6.35 10.96
C LEU A 107 -11.54 5.54 12.19
N ARG A 108 -11.26 6.20 13.33
CA ARG A 108 -10.94 5.53 14.60
C ARG A 108 -12.11 4.73 15.18
N LEU A 109 -13.36 5.07 14.84
CA LEU A 109 -14.54 4.35 15.31
C LEU A 109 -14.64 2.96 14.66
N PHE A 110 -14.29 2.84 13.38
CA PHE A 110 -14.31 1.58 12.61
C PHE A 110 -13.25 0.58 13.10
N ALA A 111 -12.05 1.06 13.46
CA ALA A 111 -10.99 0.20 13.97
C ALA A 111 -11.29 -0.39 15.37
N LYS A 112 -12.16 0.25 16.16
CA LYS A 112 -12.54 -0.22 17.50
C LYS A 112 -13.76 -1.15 17.53
N THR A 113 -14.57 -1.18 16.46
CA THR A 113 -15.80 -1.97 16.41
C THR A 113 -15.63 -3.33 15.70
N CYS A 114 -14.47 -3.59 15.10
CA CYS A 114 -14.17 -4.86 14.42
C CYS A 114 -12.97 -5.61 15.01
N GLY A 115 -12.55 -5.29 16.23
CA GLY A 115 -11.53 -6.01 17.00
C GLY A 115 -12.15 -7.09 17.89
#